data_AF-A0A970DAN6-F1
#
_entry.id   AF-A0A970DAN6-F1
#
_cell.length_a   1.000
_cell.length_b   1.000
_cell.length_c   1.000
_cell.angle_alpha   90.00
_cell.angle_beta   90.00
_cell.angle_gamma   90.00
#
_symmetry.space_group_name_H-M   'P 1'
#
loop_
_entity.id
_entity.type
_entity.pdbx_description
1 polymer ?
#
loop_
_entity_poly.entity_id
_entity_poly.type
_entity_poly.pdbx_seq_one_letter_code
_entity_poly.pdbx_strand_id
1 'polypeptide(L)'
;LKETKPDVTETFLYDISTGSSSLITAERCLEEGIFRTNKGKLVFMTGDVTGGIYQGVVYNPDTRQSQVFDIYNGERDFPDEDIDKRQFGHFMGAFEQDEECVFLFSVENYSKSQGKYIKDYLAYSTKSNKLIEVDDYGDTWLVNMNISPSGEYIIVTKHNQPGDDDFLFDVLKSDNLLMRLQ
;
A
#
# COMPACT_ATOMS: atom_id res chain seq x y z
N LEU A 1 12.50 -25.31 19.47
CA LEU A 1 12.30 -24.50 18.26
C LEU A 1 11.50 -25.34 17.28
N LYS A 2 10.33 -24.88 16.82
CA LYS A 2 9.67 -25.50 15.67
C LYS A 2 10.39 -24.98 14.43
N GLU A 3 11.02 -25.88 13.69
CA GLU A 3 11.68 -25.54 12.42
C GLU A 3 10.61 -25.07 11.43
N THR A 4 10.88 -23.94 10.76
CA THR A 4 10.03 -23.37 9.73
C THR A 4 9.86 -24.40 8.60
N LYS A 5 8.62 -24.79 8.30
CA LYS A 5 8.34 -25.63 7.14
C LYS A 5 8.52 -24.81 5.85
N PRO A 6 8.78 -25.45 4.70
CA PRO A 6 8.56 -24.79 3.41
C PRO A 6 7.15 -24.20 3.39
N ASP A 7 7.01 -23.01 2.80
CA ASP A 7 5.74 -22.30 2.62
C ASP A 7 5.11 -21.67 3.88
N VAL A 8 5.87 -21.48 4.96
CA VAL A 8 5.41 -20.67 6.10
C VAL A 8 5.58 -19.18 5.77
N THR A 9 4.46 -18.52 5.49
CA THR A 9 4.35 -17.06 5.25
C THR A 9 4.03 -16.26 6.51
N GLU A 10 3.96 -16.93 7.67
CA GLU A 10 3.64 -16.29 8.94
C GLU A 10 4.68 -15.22 9.31
N THR A 11 4.19 -14.01 9.55
CA THR A 11 4.99 -12.89 10.00
C THR A 11 4.67 -12.59 11.46
N PHE A 12 5.71 -12.46 12.29
CA PHE A 12 5.60 -12.24 13.73
C PHE A 12 6.25 -10.93 14.15
N LEU A 13 5.61 -10.22 15.08
CA LEU A 13 6.24 -9.14 15.83
C LEU A 13 6.95 -9.73 17.04
N TYR A 14 8.27 -9.50 17.15
CA TYR A 14 9.08 -9.89 18.29
C TYR A 14 9.40 -8.69 19.18
N ASP A 15 9.01 -8.78 20.45
CA ASP A 15 9.38 -7.82 21.49
C ASP A 15 10.67 -8.28 22.17
N ILE A 16 11.75 -7.53 21.93
CA ILE A 16 13.08 -7.81 22.48
C ILE A 16 13.10 -7.72 24.01
N SER A 17 12.33 -6.80 24.59
CA SER A 17 12.36 -6.53 26.03
C SER A 17 11.67 -7.63 26.84
N THR A 18 10.59 -8.18 26.31
CA THR A 18 9.82 -9.25 26.96
C THR A 18 10.15 -10.64 26.42
N GLY A 19 10.87 -10.73 25.31
CA GLY A 19 11.12 -11.96 24.58
C GLY A 19 9.86 -12.58 23.96
N SER A 20 8.76 -11.83 23.88
CA SER A 20 7.47 -12.33 23.41
C SER A 20 7.31 -12.16 21.90
N SER A 21 6.63 -13.13 21.27
CA SER A 21 6.25 -13.06 19.86
C SER A 21 4.74 -12.99 19.72
N SER A 22 4.26 -12.22 18.75
CA SER A 22 2.84 -12.15 18.38
C SER A 22 2.69 -12.28 16.87
N LEU A 23 1.71 -13.07 16.44
CA LEU A 23 1.41 -13.22 15.01
C LEU A 23 0.83 -11.91 14.48
N ILE A 24 1.43 -11.37 13.41
CA ILE A 24 0.91 -10.22 12.68
C ILE A 24 -0.03 -10.70 11.58
N THR A 25 0.44 -11.65 10.76
CA THR A 25 -0.35 -12.26 9.68
C THR A 25 0.17 -13.66 9.36
N ALA A 26 -0.72 -14.54 8.94
CA ALA A 26 -0.38 -15.83 8.33
C ALA A 26 -0.47 -15.78 6.79
N GLU A 27 -1.02 -14.69 6.24
CA GLU A 27 -1.21 -14.51 4.81
C GLU A 27 0.07 -14.07 4.13
N ARG A 28 0.13 -14.29 2.82
CA ARG A 28 1.19 -13.76 1.97
C ARG A 28 1.07 -12.24 1.90
N CYS A 29 2.06 -11.55 2.45
CA CYS A 29 2.23 -10.12 2.22
C CYS A 29 2.61 -9.88 0.75
N LEU A 30 2.02 -8.86 0.15
CA LEU A 30 2.43 -8.32 -1.14
C LEU A 30 3.83 -7.68 -1.01
N GLU A 31 4.47 -7.42 -2.14
CA GLU A 31 5.83 -6.89 -2.21
C GLU A 31 5.98 -5.54 -1.46
N GLU A 32 7.21 -5.19 -1.08
CA GLU A 32 7.61 -4.06 -0.21
C GLU A 32 7.36 -4.24 1.30
N GLY A 33 6.51 -5.19 1.72
CA GLY A 33 6.47 -5.68 3.10
C GLY A 33 5.65 -4.85 4.09
N ILE A 34 6.12 -4.76 5.34
CA ILE A 34 5.40 -4.16 6.47
C ILE A 34 6.01 -2.80 6.82
N PHE A 35 5.18 -1.77 6.81
CA PHE A 35 5.56 -0.40 7.14
C PHE A 35 5.00 0.00 8.51
N ARG A 36 5.64 0.99 9.13
CA ARG A 36 5.13 1.64 10.34
C ARG A 36 4.56 3.00 9.99
N THR A 37 3.36 3.29 10.49
CA THR A 37 2.72 4.60 10.34
C THR A 37 3.35 5.64 11.27
N ASN A 38 3.05 6.93 11.05
CA ASN A 38 3.40 8.04 11.94
C ASN A 38 2.80 7.95 13.36
N LYS A 39 1.79 7.10 13.59
CA LYS A 39 1.22 6.83 14.93
C LYS A 39 1.63 5.46 15.50
N GLY A 40 2.52 4.74 14.82
CA GLY A 40 3.18 3.54 15.35
C GLY A 40 2.48 2.21 15.04
N LYS A 41 1.33 2.22 14.34
CA LYS A 41 0.71 0.99 13.83
C LYS A 41 1.56 0.39 12.72
N LEU A 42 1.43 -0.92 12.52
CA LEU A 42 2.02 -1.63 11.40
C LEU A 42 0.97 -1.77 10.30
N VAL A 43 1.37 -1.54 9.06
CA VAL A 43 0.51 -1.61 7.88
C VAL A 43 1.18 -2.40 6.78
N PHE A 44 0.37 -3.17 6.05
CA PHE A 44 0.82 -3.98 4.93
C PHE A 44 -0.37 -4.33 4.05
N MET A 45 -0.09 -4.82 2.84
CA MET A 45 -1.12 -5.33 1.94
C MET A 45 -0.94 -6.83 1.74
N THR A 46 -2.05 -7.57 1.67
CA THR A 46 -2.12 -9.01 1.39
C THR A 46 -3.05 -9.27 0.21
N GLY A 47 -3.07 -10.51 -0.27
CA GLY A 47 -3.91 -10.96 -1.37
C GLY A 47 -3.11 -11.41 -2.59
N ASP A 48 -3.80 -11.57 -3.71
CA ASP A 48 -3.18 -11.91 -4.99
C ASP A 48 -2.71 -10.65 -5.72
N VAL A 49 -1.53 -10.74 -6.35
CA VAL A 49 -1.01 -9.65 -7.18
C VAL A 49 -1.89 -9.41 -8.42
N THR A 50 -2.73 -10.37 -8.80
CA THR A 50 -3.69 -10.30 -9.90
C THR A 50 -5.11 -10.25 -9.36
N GLY A 51 -6.01 -9.57 -10.08
CA GLY A 51 -7.45 -9.65 -9.82
C GLY A 51 -8.08 -8.42 -9.19
N GLY A 52 -7.28 -7.40 -8.85
CA GLY A 52 -7.77 -6.09 -8.44
C GLY A 52 -8.49 -6.04 -7.09
N ILE A 53 -8.45 -7.12 -6.31
CA ILE A 53 -8.90 -7.16 -4.91
C ILE A 53 -7.67 -7.38 -4.04
N TYR A 54 -7.27 -6.33 -3.34
CA TYR A 54 -6.17 -6.37 -2.39
C TYR A 54 -6.71 -6.14 -0.98
N GLN A 55 -6.00 -6.61 0.03
CA GLN A 55 -6.40 -6.40 1.42
C GLN A 55 -5.39 -5.52 2.12
N GLY A 56 -5.80 -4.32 2.54
CA GLY A 56 -5.01 -3.47 3.43
C GLY A 56 -5.19 -3.92 4.87
N VAL A 57 -4.11 -4.15 5.59
CA VAL A 57 -4.14 -4.56 7.00
C VAL A 57 -3.54 -3.48 7.87
N VAL A 58 -4.25 -3.12 8.94
CA VAL A 58 -3.79 -2.23 10.01
C VAL A 58 -3.65 -3.04 11.29
N TYR A 59 -2.42 -3.23 11.76
CA TYR A 59 -2.10 -3.96 12.98
C TYR A 59 -1.65 -3.00 14.07
N ASN A 60 -2.32 -3.05 15.22
CA ASN A 60 -1.90 -2.30 16.41
C ASN A 60 -0.95 -3.17 17.26
N PRO A 61 0.33 -2.82 17.38
CA PRO A 61 1.29 -3.62 18.14
C PRO A 61 1.04 -3.62 19.65
N ASP A 62 0.39 -2.59 20.19
CA ASP A 62 0.11 -2.47 21.62
C ASP A 62 -1.06 -3.37 22.03
N THR A 63 -2.12 -3.39 21.22
CA THR A 63 -3.31 -4.22 21.48
C THR A 63 -3.25 -5.60 20.84
N ARG A 64 -2.30 -5.82 19.92
CA ARG A 64 -2.12 -7.04 19.13
C ARG A 64 -3.36 -7.40 18.31
N GLN A 65 -4.09 -6.39 17.85
CA GLN A 65 -5.30 -6.55 17.03
C GLN A 65 -5.08 -6.05 15.61
N SER A 66 -5.63 -6.78 14.64
CA SER A 66 -5.65 -6.43 13.23
C SER A 66 -7.03 -5.93 12.81
N GLN A 67 -7.05 -4.99 11.88
CA GLN A 67 -8.22 -4.64 11.07
C GLN A 67 -7.85 -4.85 9.60
N VAL A 68 -8.76 -5.45 8.83
CA VAL A 68 -8.55 -5.78 7.42
C VAL A 68 -9.56 -5.01 6.59
N PHE A 69 -9.10 -4.42 5.50
CA PHE A 69 -9.88 -3.59 4.58
C PHE A 69 -9.75 -4.16 3.18
N ASP A 70 -10.87 -4.52 2.55
CA ASP A 70 -10.88 -4.89 1.14
C ASP A 70 -10.73 -3.61 0.30
N ILE A 71 -9.63 -3.52 -0.44
CA ILE A 71 -9.28 -2.39 -1.31
C ILE A 71 -9.47 -2.83 -2.75
N TYR A 72 -10.43 -2.19 -3.42
CA TYR A 72 -10.77 -2.48 -4.80
C TYR A 72 -10.29 -1.34 -5.71
N ASN A 73 -9.44 -1.66 -6.69
CA ASN A 73 -8.71 -0.67 -7.50
C ASN A 73 -9.37 -0.27 -8.83
N GLY A 74 -10.69 -0.46 -9.00
CA GLY A 74 -11.39 -0.08 -10.24
C GLY A 74 -12.91 -0.12 -10.14
N GLU A 75 -13.64 -0.01 -11.25
CA GLU A 75 -15.07 -0.29 -11.29
C GLU A 75 -15.34 -1.79 -11.42
N ARG A 76 -16.41 -2.28 -10.76
CA ARG A 76 -16.86 -3.69 -10.78
C ARG A 76 -17.43 -4.13 -12.13
N ASP A 77 -17.64 -3.19 -13.06
CA ASP A 77 -18.34 -3.42 -14.33
C ASP A 77 -17.42 -3.73 -15.53
N PHE A 78 -16.12 -3.96 -15.32
CA PHE A 78 -15.29 -4.51 -16.38
C PHE A 78 -15.58 -6.01 -16.52
N PRO A 79 -15.80 -6.54 -17.74
CA PRO A 79 -15.96 -7.97 -17.92
C PRO A 79 -14.76 -8.71 -17.35
N ASP A 80 -15.00 -9.89 -16.77
CA ASP A 80 -14.04 -10.78 -16.10
C ASP A 80 -12.69 -10.97 -16.87
N GLU A 81 -12.67 -10.72 -18.18
CA GLU A 81 -11.51 -10.86 -19.06
C GLU A 81 -10.27 -10.01 -18.71
N ASP A 82 -10.40 -8.96 -17.90
CA ASP A 82 -9.27 -8.11 -17.50
C ASP A 82 -8.87 -8.26 -16.02
N ILE A 83 -9.49 -9.17 -15.26
CA ILE A 83 -9.16 -9.43 -13.85
C ILE A 83 -7.66 -9.77 -13.69
N ASP A 84 -7.13 -10.62 -14.56
CA ASP A 84 -5.72 -11.01 -14.58
C ASP A 84 -4.77 -9.90 -15.07
N LYS A 85 -5.33 -8.82 -15.63
CA LYS A 85 -4.57 -7.69 -16.17
C LYS A 85 -4.60 -6.45 -15.27
N ARG A 86 -5.18 -6.57 -14.08
CA ARG A 86 -5.04 -5.61 -12.98
C ARG A 86 -4.00 -6.15 -12.01
N GLN A 87 -2.81 -5.56 -12.05
CA GLN A 87 -1.67 -6.04 -11.28
C GLN A 87 -1.35 -5.08 -10.14
N PHE A 88 -1.06 -5.65 -8.97
CA PHE A 88 -0.49 -4.90 -7.87
C PHE A 88 0.89 -4.40 -8.29
N GLY A 89 1.15 -3.11 -8.10
CA GLY A 89 2.47 -2.53 -8.35
C GLY A 89 3.30 -2.54 -7.06
N HIS A 90 3.20 -1.48 -6.27
CA HIS A 90 4.01 -1.29 -5.07
C HIS A 90 3.15 -0.83 -3.90
N PHE A 91 3.44 -1.35 -2.70
CA PHE A 91 2.94 -0.75 -1.46
C PHE A 91 3.91 0.33 -0.99
N MET A 92 3.42 1.55 -0.78
CA MET A 92 4.24 2.71 -0.39
C MET A 92 4.02 3.11 1.08
N GLY A 93 3.29 2.29 1.84
CA GLY A 93 2.98 2.52 3.25
C GLY A 93 1.63 3.21 3.46
N ALA A 94 1.43 3.71 4.67
CA ALA A 94 0.22 4.43 5.05
C ALA A 94 0.52 5.48 6.13
N PHE A 95 -0.30 6.51 6.19
CA PHE A 95 -0.26 7.51 7.27
C PHE A 95 -1.58 7.52 8.04
N GLU A 96 -1.49 7.96 9.29
CA GLU A 96 -2.62 8.11 10.20
C GLU A 96 -2.84 9.59 10.53
N GLN A 97 -4.07 10.04 10.34
CA GLN A 97 -4.52 11.39 10.65
C GLN A 97 -6.03 11.39 10.91
N ASP A 98 -6.51 12.16 11.89
CA ASP A 98 -7.94 12.26 12.23
C ASP A 98 -8.67 10.91 12.43
N GLU A 99 -7.96 9.98 13.09
CA GLU A 99 -8.35 8.58 13.36
C GLU A 99 -8.53 7.70 12.10
N GLU A 100 -8.16 8.22 10.94
CA GLU A 100 -8.17 7.54 9.66
C GLU A 100 -6.77 7.03 9.32
N CYS A 101 -6.70 5.87 8.65
CA CYS A 101 -5.49 5.38 8.02
C CYS A 101 -5.65 5.50 6.50
N VAL A 102 -4.68 6.12 5.84
CA VAL A 102 -4.67 6.29 4.38
C VAL A 102 -3.53 5.49 3.78
N PHE A 103 -3.88 4.46 3.01
CA PHE A 103 -2.93 3.59 2.31
C PHE A 103 -2.49 4.26 1.01
N LEU A 104 -1.20 4.20 0.70
CA LEU A 104 -0.61 4.64 -0.56
C LEU A 104 -0.02 3.43 -1.29
N PHE A 105 -0.41 3.24 -2.54
CA PHE A 105 0.07 2.12 -3.34
C PHE A 105 -0.07 2.43 -4.83
N SER A 106 0.60 1.64 -5.68
CA SER A 106 0.41 1.71 -7.12
C SER A 106 -0.17 0.41 -7.67
N VAL A 107 -0.85 0.52 -8.80
CA VAL A 107 -1.38 -0.61 -9.56
C VAL A 107 -1.03 -0.42 -11.03
N GLU A 108 -0.95 -1.52 -11.76
CA GLU A 108 -0.72 -1.52 -13.21
C GLU A 108 -1.91 -2.18 -13.89
N ASN A 109 -2.68 -1.38 -14.62
CA ASN A 109 -3.92 -1.76 -15.27
C ASN A 109 -3.75 -1.78 -16.79
N TYR A 110 -4.12 -2.86 -17.45
CA TYR A 110 -4.10 -2.90 -18.91
C TYR A 110 -5.24 -2.08 -19.54
N SER A 111 -4.90 -1.03 -20.27
CA SER A 111 -5.86 -0.25 -21.04
C SER A 111 -6.06 -0.85 -22.43
N LYS A 112 -7.22 -1.46 -22.67
CA LYS A 112 -7.62 -1.98 -23.99
C LYS A 112 -7.64 -0.90 -25.08
N SER A 113 -8.06 0.32 -24.75
CA SER A 113 -8.15 1.42 -25.72
C SER A 113 -6.78 1.95 -26.13
N GLN A 114 -5.80 1.92 -25.23
CA GLN A 114 -4.43 2.35 -25.50
C GLN A 114 -3.49 1.18 -25.88
N GLY A 115 -3.93 -0.06 -25.71
CA GLY A 115 -3.16 -1.26 -25.99
C GLY A 115 -1.94 -1.45 -25.07
N LYS A 116 -1.89 -0.78 -23.91
CA LYS A 116 -0.74 -0.76 -23.00
C LYS A 116 -1.17 -0.80 -21.53
N TYR A 117 -0.26 -1.17 -20.65
CA TYR A 117 -0.42 -1.00 -19.20
C TYR A 117 -0.30 0.49 -18.83
N ILE A 118 -1.16 0.92 -17.91
CA ILE A 118 -1.18 2.23 -17.30
C ILE A 118 -0.92 2.03 -15.81
N LYS A 119 0.02 2.79 -15.26
CA LYS A 119 0.39 2.72 -13.85
C LYS A 119 -0.30 3.85 -13.11
N ASP A 120 -1.16 3.49 -12.17
CA ASP A 120 -1.92 4.43 -11.37
C ASP A 120 -1.36 4.46 -9.94
N TYR A 121 -1.27 5.65 -9.36
CA TYR A 121 -0.85 5.85 -7.98
C TYR A 121 -2.04 6.24 -7.14
N LEU A 122 -2.35 5.44 -6.14
CA LEU A 122 -3.64 5.44 -5.48
C LEU A 122 -3.52 5.73 -3.99
N ALA A 123 -4.53 6.40 -3.46
CA ALA A 123 -4.74 6.60 -2.04
C ALA A 123 -6.09 6.01 -1.62
N TYR A 124 -6.10 5.19 -0.57
CA TYR A 124 -7.30 4.57 -0.02
C TYR A 124 -7.51 4.98 1.43
N SER A 125 -8.71 5.48 1.74
CA SER A 125 -9.16 5.82 3.08
C SER A 125 -9.85 4.63 3.77
N THR A 126 -9.38 4.24 4.95
CA THR A 126 -10.08 3.25 5.78
C THR A 126 -11.37 3.79 6.41
N LYS A 127 -11.57 5.11 6.42
CA LYS A 127 -12.72 5.75 7.08
C LYS A 127 -13.89 5.93 6.12
N SER A 128 -13.63 6.45 4.93
CA SER A 128 -14.66 6.64 3.90
C SER A 128 -14.78 5.45 2.95
N ASN A 129 -13.87 4.46 3.03
CA ASN A 129 -13.73 3.36 2.07
C ASN A 129 -13.60 3.88 0.63
N LYS A 130 -13.01 5.07 0.47
CA LYS A 130 -12.86 5.75 -0.81
C LYS A 130 -11.44 5.56 -1.33
N LEU A 131 -11.36 5.26 -2.62
CA LEU A 131 -10.12 5.21 -3.38
C LEU A 131 -10.07 6.39 -4.33
N ILE A 132 -8.93 7.06 -4.42
CA ILE A 132 -8.66 8.10 -5.41
C ILE A 132 -7.30 7.86 -6.05
N GLU A 133 -7.16 8.32 -7.29
CA GLU A 133 -5.84 8.54 -7.87
C GLU A 133 -5.19 9.76 -7.21
N VAL A 134 -3.93 9.66 -6.79
CA VAL A 134 -3.19 10.74 -6.14
C VAL A 134 -2.90 11.83 -7.17
N ASP A 135 -2.21 11.49 -8.25
CA ASP A 135 -1.91 12.35 -9.39
C ASP A 135 -1.33 11.51 -10.56
N ASP A 136 -1.13 12.13 -11.72
CA ASP A 136 -0.51 11.49 -12.89
C ASP A 136 1.04 11.49 -12.76
N TYR A 137 1.57 10.38 -12.26
CA TYR A 137 3.02 10.15 -12.15
C TYR A 137 3.54 9.04 -13.08
N GLY A 138 2.74 8.57 -14.04
CA GLY A 138 3.00 7.37 -14.83
C GLY A 138 4.04 7.51 -15.96
N ASP A 139 4.77 8.61 -16.02
CA ASP A 139 5.72 8.95 -17.10
C ASP A 139 7.17 8.49 -16.85
N THR A 140 7.43 7.77 -15.76
CA THR A 140 8.76 7.36 -15.31
C THR A 140 8.82 5.86 -14.98
N TRP A 141 10.03 5.32 -14.82
CA TRP A 141 10.23 3.91 -14.46
C TRP A 141 9.67 3.55 -13.07
N LEU A 142 10.01 4.33 -12.04
CA LEU A 142 9.55 4.12 -10.67
C LEU A 142 9.22 5.45 -10.00
N VAL A 143 8.15 5.43 -9.20
CA VAL A 143 7.74 6.52 -8.32
C VAL A 143 7.64 5.96 -6.92
N ASN A 144 8.19 6.69 -5.95
CA ASN A 144 8.06 6.37 -4.54
C ASN A 144 7.36 7.50 -3.80
N MET A 145 6.49 7.16 -2.85
CA MET A 145 5.87 8.12 -1.94
C MET A 145 6.40 7.89 -0.54
N ASN A 146 7.14 8.86 -0.03
CA ASN A 146 7.78 8.81 1.28
C ASN A 146 7.01 9.67 2.27
N ILE A 147 6.39 9.03 3.24
CA ILE A 147 5.58 9.70 4.26
C ILE A 147 6.51 10.27 5.33
N SER A 148 6.38 11.57 5.60
CA SER A 148 7.13 12.22 6.68
C SER A 148 6.80 11.62 8.06
N PRO A 149 7.72 11.64 9.04
CA PRO A 149 7.46 11.08 10.37
C PRO A 149 6.27 11.70 11.10
N SER A 150 5.92 12.95 10.79
CA SER A 150 4.73 13.60 11.34
C SER A 150 3.43 13.12 10.66
N GLY A 151 3.52 12.61 9.43
CA GLY A 151 2.40 12.30 8.57
C GLY A 151 1.81 13.52 7.86
N GLU A 152 2.38 14.71 8.03
CA GLU A 152 1.83 15.96 7.46
C GLU A 152 2.14 16.14 5.96
N TYR A 153 3.26 15.55 5.53
CA TYR A 153 3.76 15.64 4.16
C TYR A 153 4.09 14.27 3.59
N ILE A 154 3.92 14.14 2.28
CA ILE A 154 4.32 12.99 1.46
C ILE A 154 5.25 13.52 0.38
N ILE A 155 6.47 13.00 0.33
CA ILE A 155 7.46 13.35 -0.67
C ILE A 155 7.36 12.35 -1.82
N VAL A 156 7.13 12.83 -3.03
CA VAL A 156 7.12 12.01 -4.24
C VAL A 156 8.49 12.10 -4.89
N THR A 157 9.17 10.96 -5.01
CA THR A 157 10.41 10.84 -5.78
C THR A 157 10.18 10.04 -7.04
N LYS A 158 10.90 10.41 -8.11
CA LYS A 158 10.90 9.71 -9.38
C LYS A 158 12.29 9.16 -9.69
N HIS A 159 12.29 8.06 -10.43
CA HIS A 159 13.46 7.39 -10.94
C HIS A 159 13.22 7.09 -12.42
N ASN A 160 14.06 7.65 -13.31
CA ASN A 160 13.82 7.60 -14.75
C ASN A 160 14.10 6.22 -15.35
N GLN A 161 15.16 5.57 -14.91
CA GLN A 161 15.63 4.29 -15.43
C GLN A 161 16.59 3.62 -14.43
N PRO A 162 16.75 2.28 -14.47
CA PRO A 162 17.65 1.58 -13.57
C PRO A 162 19.08 2.15 -13.58
N GLY A 163 19.55 2.59 -12.41
CA GLY A 163 20.90 3.12 -12.21
C GLY A 163 21.00 4.64 -12.15
N ASP A 164 19.90 5.36 -12.39
CA ASP A 164 19.82 6.80 -12.12
C ASP A 164 19.66 7.07 -10.61
N ASP A 165 19.92 8.30 -10.17
CA ASP A 165 19.55 8.74 -8.83
C ASP A 165 18.07 9.13 -8.76
N ASP A 166 17.44 8.86 -7.62
CA ASP A 166 16.10 9.38 -7.34
C ASP A 166 16.15 10.91 -7.24
N PHE A 167 15.13 11.57 -7.82
CA PHE A 167 14.96 13.02 -7.68
C PHE A 167 13.61 13.37 -7.07
N LEU A 168 13.58 14.47 -6.31
CA LEU A 168 12.36 15.05 -5.79
C LEU A 168 11.49 15.54 -6.95
N PHE A 169 10.28 15.01 -7.06
CA PHE A 169 9.30 15.43 -8.06
C PHE A 169 8.23 16.34 -7.47
N ASP A 170 7.66 15.95 -6.33
CA ASP A 170 6.53 16.67 -5.72
C ASP A 170 6.51 16.52 -4.20
N VAL A 171 5.81 17.44 -3.51
CA VAL A 171 5.56 17.41 -2.07
C VAL A 171 4.08 17.65 -1.82
N LEU A 172 3.39 16.59 -1.41
CA LEU A 172 1.97 16.63 -1.09
C LEU A 172 1.77 16.93 0.38
N LYS A 173 0.75 17.74 0.70
CA LYS A 173 0.25 17.89 2.07
C LYS A 173 -0.86 16.87 2.32
N SER A 174 -0.74 16.08 3.38
CA SER A 174 -1.70 15.01 3.69
C SER A 174 -3.13 15.53 3.87
N ASP A 175 -3.31 16.74 4.42
CA ASP A 175 -4.62 17.41 4.51
C ASP A 175 -5.32 17.52 3.15
N ASN A 176 -4.57 17.84 2.09
CA ASN A 176 -5.14 18.01 0.76
C ASN A 176 -5.63 16.67 0.19
N LEU A 177 -4.91 15.59 0.48
CA LEU A 177 -5.30 14.25 0.09
C LEU A 177 -6.54 13.80 0.88
N LEU A 178 -6.57 14.06 2.19
CA LEU A 178 -7.72 13.75 3.04
C LEU A 178 -9.00 14.48 2.61
N MET A 179 -8.92 15.76 2.25
CA MET A 179 -10.08 16.50 1.72
C MET A 179 -10.66 15.85 0.47
N ARG A 180 -9.83 15.23 -0.37
CA ARG A 180 -10.29 14.50 -1.57
C ARG A 180 -10.85 13.12 -1.22
N LEU A 181 -10.46 12.55 -0.08
CA LEU A 181 -10.91 11.24 0.41
C LEU A 181 -12.22 11.29 1.20
N GLN A 182 -12.67 12.47 1.63
CA GLN A 182 -13.99 12.70 2.24
C GLN A 182 -15.11 12.70 1.18
#